data_AF-A0A1I4U7Z6-F1
#
_entry.id   AF-A0A1I4U7Z6-F1
#
_cell.length_a   1.000
_cell.length_b   1.000
_cell.length_c   1.000
_cell.angle_alpha   90.00
_cell.angle_beta   90.00
_cell.angle_gamma   90.00
#
_symmetry.space_group_name_H-M   'P 1'
#
loop_
_entity.id
_entity.type
_entity.pdbx_description
1 polymer ?
#
loop_
_entity_poly.entity_id
_entity_poly.type
_entity_poly.pdbx_seq_one_letter_code
_entity_poly.pdbx_strand_id
1 'polypeptide(L)' 'MEKSGAKKDESIYIGDDWIADAVGANAFGMSAIFFDRLDDNFGMENVPTIKHLDEVRNYL' A
#
# COMPACT_ATOMS: atom_id res chain seq x y z
N MET A 1 -11.12 7.97 5.98
CA MET A 1 -11.64 8.92 4.97
C MET A 1 -12.23 10.17 5.62
N GLU A 2 -13.16 10.05 6.57
CA GLU A 2 -13.86 11.19 7.21
C GLU A 2 -12.95 12.35 7.68
N LYS A 3 -11.83 12.03 8.36
CA LYS A 3 -10.90 13.05 8.86
C LYS A 3 -10.17 13.84 7.77
N SER A 4 -9.90 13.23 6.62
CA SER A 4 -9.20 13.89 5.50
C SER A 4 -10.15 14.47 4.47
N GLY A 5 -11.43 14.08 4.48
CA GLY A 5 -12.37 14.38 3.41
C GLY A 5 -12.04 13.72 2.06
N ALA A 6 -11.06 12.81 2.03
CA ALA A 6 -10.59 12.16 0.80
C ALA A 6 -11.50 10.99 0.38
N LYS A 7 -11.48 10.63 -0.91
CA LYS A 7 -12.14 9.42 -1.43
C LYS A 7 -11.18 8.24 -1.53
N LYS A 8 -11.70 7.02 -1.37
CA LYS A 8 -10.88 5.80 -1.30
C LYS A 8 -10.14 5.50 -2.59
N ASP A 9 -10.82 5.71 -3.71
CA ASP A 9 -10.32 5.58 -5.08
C ASP A 9 -9.30 6.67 -5.47
N GLU A 10 -9.23 7.76 -4.69
CA GLU A 10 -8.24 8.82 -4.81
C GLU A 10 -7.15 8.72 -3.73
N SER A 11 -7.10 7.61 -2.98
CA SER A 11 -6.18 7.41 -1.87
C SER A 11 -5.35 6.14 -2.04
N ILE A 12 -4.12 6.19 -1.52
CA ILE A 12 -3.21 5.04 -1.45
C ILE A 12 -2.70 4.89 -0.02
N TYR A 13 -2.53 3.65 0.42
CA TYR A 13 -1.92 3.32 1.70
C TYR A 13 -0.55 2.68 1.49
N ILE A 14 0.44 3.12 2.25
CA ILE A 14 1.82 2.63 2.15
C ILE A 14 2.24 2.20 3.56
N GLY A 15 2.62 0.94 3.73
CA GLY A 15 2.99 0.38 5.03
C GLY A 15 3.82 -0.89 4.92
N ASP A 16 4.44 -1.28 6.02
CA ASP A 16 5.41 -2.38 6.12
C ASP A 16 4.82 -3.68 6.71
N ASP A 17 3.58 -3.66 7.21
CA ASP A 17 2.89 -4.89 7.61
C ASP A 17 2.06 -5.45 6.46
N TRP A 18 2.41 -6.66 6.01
CA TRP A 18 1.71 -7.32 4.90
C TRP A 18 0.21 -7.49 5.17
N ILE A 19 -0.18 -7.95 6.35
CA ILE A 19 -1.57 -8.30 6.65
C ILE A 19 -2.37 -7.04 6.98
N ALA A 20 -1.82 -6.16 7.81
CA ALA A 20 -2.54 -4.98 8.28
C ALA A 20 -2.60 -3.87 7.22
N ASP A 21 -1.48 -3.56 6.57
CA ASP A 21 -1.38 -2.39 5.70
C ASP A 21 -1.73 -2.75 4.25
N ALA A 22 -1.12 -3.79 3.69
CA ALA A 22 -1.31 -4.16 2.29
C ALA A 22 -2.63 -4.91 2.06
N VAL A 23 -2.80 -6.08 2.69
CA VAL A 23 -4.03 -6.88 2.57
C VAL A 23 -5.23 -6.12 3.14
N GLY A 24 -5.06 -5.45 4.28
CA GLY A 24 -6.12 -4.68 4.93
C GLY A 24 -6.62 -3.52 4.07
N ALA A 25 -5.73 -2.69 3.50
CA ALA A 25 -6.13 -1.59 2.63
C ALA A 25 -6.81 -2.08 1.35
N ASN A 26 -6.26 -3.13 0.70
CA ASN A 26 -6.85 -3.70 -0.50
C ASN A 26 -8.26 -4.27 -0.23
N ALA A 27 -8.43 -5.01 0.87
CA ALA A 27 -9.74 -5.53 1.29
C ALA A 27 -10.75 -4.41 1.63
N PHE A 28 -10.27 -3.25 2.09
CA PHE A 28 -11.09 -2.06 2.32
C PHE A 28 -11.50 -1.32 1.03
N GLY A 29 -10.92 -1.71 -0.12
CA GLY A 29 -11.14 -1.12 -1.43
C GLY A 29 -10.33 0.15 -1.68
N MET A 30 -9.13 0.25 -1.09
CA MET A 30 -8.19 1.35 -1.28
C MET A 30 -6.88 0.81 -1.87
N SER A 31 -6.25 1.56 -2.77
CA SER A 31 -4.95 1.16 -3.33
C SER A 31 -3.91 1.03 -2.22
N ALA A 32 -2.96 0.11 -2.40
CA ALA A 32 -1.90 -0.15 -1.43
C ALA A 32 -0.55 -0.33 -2.11
N ILE A 33 0.53 0.09 -1.46
CA ILE A 33 1.91 -0.29 -1.78
C ILE A 33 2.50 -0.96 -0.54
N PHE A 34 3.01 -2.17 -0.71
CA PHE A 34 3.72 -2.87 0.35
C PHE A 34 5.18 -2.41 0.40
N PHE A 35 5.62 -1.95 1.56
CA PHE A 35 7.01 -1.59 1.82
C PHE A 35 7.75 -2.79 2.43
N ASP A 36 8.29 -3.65 1.57
CA ASP A 36 9.00 -4.87 1.95
C ASP A 36 10.43 -4.56 2.40
N ARG A 37 10.56 -3.92 3.57
CA ARG A 37 11.87 -3.57 4.12
C ARG A 37 12.65 -4.79 4.63
N LEU A 38 11.94 -5.86 4.99
CA LEU A 38 12.49 -7.07 5.63
C LEU A 38 12.75 -8.22 4.65
N ASP A 39 12.50 -8.01 3.36
CA ASP A 39 12.62 -9.04 2.32
C ASP A 39 11.72 -10.27 2.60
N ASP A 40 10.50 -10.03 3.07
CA ASP A 40 9.48 -11.05 3.33
C ASP A 40 8.99 -11.71 2.03
N ASN A 41 9.14 -11.03 0.88
CA ASN A 41 8.79 -11.52 -0.46
C ASN A 41 7.31 -11.91 -0.61
N PHE A 42 6.41 -11.23 0.11
CA PHE A 42 4.99 -11.33 -0.14
C PHE A 42 4.58 -10.60 -1.43
N GLY A 43 3.51 -11.09 -2.07
CA GLY A 43 3.01 -10.52 -3.32
C GLY A 43 1.53 -10.80 -3.51
N MET A 44 0.86 -9.84 -4.15
CA MET A 44 -0.55 -9.92 -4.51
C MET A 44 -0.76 -9.17 -5.83
N GLU A 45 -1.68 -9.65 -6.64
CA GLU A 45 -2.10 -8.93 -7.84
C GLU A 45 -2.62 -7.52 -7.46
N ASN A 46 -2.18 -6.49 -8.17
CA ASN A 46 -2.55 -5.09 -7.96
C ASN A 46 -2.06 -4.43 -6.65
N VAL A 47 -1.16 -5.06 -5.91
CA VAL A 47 -0.44 -4.43 -4.79
C VAL A 47 1.05 -4.41 -5.11
N PRO A 48 1.59 -3.28 -5.59
CA PRO A 48 3.03 -3.15 -5.83
C PRO A 48 3.83 -3.28 -4.53
N THR A 49 5.02 -3.87 -4.66
CA THR A 49 5.99 -3.97 -3.56
C THR A 49 7.21 -3.12 -3.87
N ILE A 50 7.65 -2.34 -2.89
CA ILE A 50 8.88 -1.54 -2.93
C ILE A 50 9.81 -1.94 -1.78
N LYS A 51 11.12 -1.75 -1.94
CA LYS A 51 12.13 -2.01 -0.91
C LYS A 51 12.78 -0.75 -0.35
N HIS A 52 12.63 0.36 -1.07
CA HIS A 52 13.08 1.69 -0.70
C HIS A 52 11.95 2.70 -0.89
N LEU A 53 11.77 3.61 0.08
CA LEU A 53 10.65 4.56 0.07
C LEU A 53 10.68 5.55 -1.12
N ASP A 54 11.83 5.78 -1.74
CA ASP A 54 11.93 6.62 -2.93
C ASP A 54 11.31 5.98 -4.18
N GLU A 55 11.18 4.65 -4.22
CA GLU A 55 10.52 3.92 -5.29
C GLU A 55 9.01 4.21 -5.37
N VAL A 56 8.41 4.76 -4.31
CA VAL A 56 7.00 5.23 -4.32
C VAL A 56 6.75 6.19 -5.51
N ARG A 57 7.75 6.97 -5.92
CA ARG A 57 7.66 7.91 -7.05
C ARG A 57 7.40 7.24 -8.40
N ASN A 58 7.61 5.93 -8.51
CA ASN A 58 7.29 5.19 -9.73
C ASN A 58 5.78 4.88 -9.85
N TYR A 59 5.01 5.13 -8.78
CA TYR A 59 3.59 4.80 -8.66
C TYR A 59 2.68 6.02 -8.43
N LEU A 60 3.26 7.19 -8.16
CA LEU A 60 2.57 8.47 -7.92
C LEU A 60 3.01 9.52 -8.93
#